data_AF-A0A239D8R8-F1
#
_entry.id   AF-A0A239D8R8-F1
#
_cell.length_a   1.000
_cell.length_b   1.000
_cell.length_c   1.000
_cell.angle_alpha   90.00
_cell.angle_beta   90.00
_cell.angle_gamma   90.00
#
_symmetry.space_group_name_H-M   'P 1'
#
loop_
_entity.id
_entity.type
_entity.pdbx_description
1 polymer ?
#
loop_
_entity_poly.entity_id
_entity_poly.type
_entity_poly.pdbx_seq_one_letter_code
_entity_poly.pdbx_strand_id
1 'polypeptide(L)'
;MIRESIKMSWQNISHNKMRSFLTTLGIVIGVTSIIALITIVQGVTGEVTNQFESLGAGKITIQAPGTPLKQGLTDNDIKRLSDIEDVEGVSPTLSIQGSVVRNASVEEGIRIEGKNEVYFQHNPDLISRGRGFNILDMESKNRVAIINETLEEDLFWGEDSIGEAMQINGTTYTVVGVTNNDISTDMMSMGGSGSESKVIIPYQTAMGIAGVGNTSSLELLVSDSNKTDEVIQNVELILNQAFNYKENSYSIINMEDLLDVMNSMTDMMTMMLAGIASIALLVGGIGIMNMMLVSVTERTTEIGLRKALGAEPKRIQLQFLIESIFLSLLGGLIGLVLGLGISWIVSNVIGFTFVPSSGAIGLGVGFSAAVGIIFGWAPARKASVLNPIDALRSV
;
A
#
# COMPACT_ATOMS: atom_id res chain seq x y z
N MET A 1 23.54 -22.08 34.91
CA MET A 1 22.07 -22.18 34.85
C MET A 1 21.46 -21.93 33.48
N ILE A 2 21.16 -20.70 33.03
CA ILE A 2 20.47 -20.49 31.71
C ILE A 2 21.25 -21.13 30.55
N ARG A 3 22.57 -20.94 30.52
CA ARG A 3 23.46 -21.52 29.49
C ARG A 3 23.50 -23.06 29.51
N GLU A 4 23.38 -23.68 30.69
CA GLU A 4 23.31 -25.14 30.83
C GLU A 4 21.91 -25.67 30.49
N SER A 5 20.85 -24.94 30.84
CA SER A 5 19.48 -25.25 30.44
C SER A 5 19.34 -25.26 28.92
N ILE A 6 19.87 -24.26 28.22
CA ILE A 6 19.89 -24.21 26.75
C ILE A 6 20.67 -25.40 26.17
N LYS A 7 21.85 -25.71 26.73
CA LYS A 7 22.68 -26.84 26.27
C LYS A 7 21.97 -28.18 26.46
N MET A 8 21.29 -28.38 27.59
CA MET A 8 20.50 -29.58 27.86
C MET A 8 19.26 -29.67 26.96
N SER A 9 18.55 -28.56 26.72
CA SER A 9 17.42 -28.51 25.79
C SER A 9 17.85 -28.89 24.37
N TRP A 10 19.00 -28.39 23.89
CA TRP A 10 19.54 -28.75 22.57
C TRP A 10 19.85 -30.25 22.45
N GLN A 11 20.51 -30.84 23.45
CA GLN A 11 20.84 -32.27 23.46
C GLN A 11 19.57 -33.14 23.43
N ASN A 12 18.56 -32.75 24.21
CA ASN A 12 17.26 -33.41 24.30
C ASN A 12 16.47 -33.37 22.98
N ILE A 13 16.46 -32.22 22.30
CA ILE A 13 15.84 -32.08 20.98
C ILE A 13 16.51 -33.00 19.96
N SER A 14 17.85 -33.09 20.01
CA SER A 14 18.62 -33.92 19.09
C SER A 14 18.35 -35.43 19.26
N HIS A 15 17.92 -35.86 20.45
CA HIS A 15 17.63 -37.26 20.76
C HIS A 15 16.25 -37.70 20.22
N ASN A 16 15.29 -36.77 20.15
CA ASN A 16 13.92 -37.01 19.65
C ASN A 16 13.59 -36.11 18.45
N LYS A 17 14.36 -36.27 17.36
CA LYS A 17 14.32 -35.41 16.16
C LYS A 17 12.95 -35.34 15.49
N MET A 18 12.30 -36.47 15.26
CA MET A 18 10.99 -36.54 14.57
C MET A 18 9.92 -35.77 15.34
N ARG A 19 9.84 -35.98 16.66
CA ARG A 19 8.84 -35.36 17.50
C ARG A 19 9.06 -33.85 17.61
N SER A 20 10.31 -33.44 17.83
CA SER A 20 10.68 -32.03 17.93
C SER A 20 10.49 -31.29 16.61
N PHE A 21 10.73 -31.94 15.47
CA PHE A 21 10.44 -31.39 14.15
C PHE A 21 8.94 -31.20 13.95
N LEU A 22 8.12 -32.23 14.22
CA LEU A 22 6.67 -32.16 14.04
C LEU A 22 6.00 -31.10 14.93
N THR A 23 6.50 -30.87 16.15
CA THR A 23 5.95 -29.81 17.03
C THR A 23 6.38 -28.42 16.64
N THR A 24 7.64 -28.25 16.24
CA THR A 24 8.13 -26.95 15.78
C THR A 24 7.52 -26.56 14.44
N LEU A 25 7.15 -27.54 13.59
CA LEU A 25 6.54 -27.31 12.29
C LEU A 25 5.25 -26.47 12.35
N GLY A 26 4.39 -26.70 13.34
CA GLY A 26 3.16 -25.90 13.50
C GLY A 26 3.44 -24.42 13.78
N ILE A 27 4.46 -24.14 14.60
CA ILE A 27 4.92 -22.78 14.88
C ILE A 27 5.58 -22.17 13.65
N VAL A 28 6.46 -22.94 12.99
CA VAL A 28 7.15 -22.50 11.77
C VAL A 28 6.12 -22.09 10.73
N ILE A 29 5.10 -22.91 10.45
CA ILE A 29 4.05 -22.59 9.48
C ILE A 29 3.26 -21.36 9.93
N GLY A 30 2.83 -21.28 11.20
CA GLY A 30 2.08 -20.13 11.70
C GLY A 30 2.84 -18.81 11.57
N VAL A 31 4.11 -18.80 11.97
CA VAL A 31 4.99 -17.62 11.93
C VAL A 31 5.42 -17.28 10.50
N THR A 32 5.67 -18.28 9.66
CA THR A 32 5.96 -18.08 8.22
C THR A 32 4.76 -17.41 7.56
N SER A 33 3.57 -17.95 7.73
CA SER A 33 2.35 -17.45 7.09
C SER A 33 2.02 -16.01 7.50
N ILE A 34 2.08 -15.68 8.80
CA ILE A 34 1.78 -14.32 9.26
C ILE A 34 2.80 -13.30 8.74
N ILE A 35 4.10 -13.62 8.80
CA ILE A 35 5.16 -12.73 8.32
C ILE A 35 5.04 -12.56 6.81
N ALA A 36 4.85 -13.67 6.09
CA ALA A 36 4.74 -13.64 4.64
C ALA A 36 3.55 -12.78 4.19
N LEU A 37 2.35 -13.06 4.72
CA LEU A 37 1.12 -12.40 4.32
C LEU A 37 1.12 -10.91 4.69
N ILE A 38 1.49 -10.54 5.92
CA ILE A 38 1.50 -9.13 6.32
C ILE A 38 2.56 -8.34 5.55
N THR A 39 3.76 -8.91 5.34
CA THR A 39 4.82 -8.23 4.58
C THR A 39 4.41 -8.02 3.12
N ILE A 40 3.74 -9.00 2.50
CA ILE A 40 3.22 -8.86 1.13
C ILE A 40 2.13 -7.79 1.08
N VAL A 41 1.14 -7.84 1.99
CA VAL A 41 0.05 -6.84 2.01
C VAL A 41 0.63 -5.45 2.19
N GLN A 42 1.53 -5.24 3.15
CA GLN A 42 2.15 -3.93 3.38
C GLN A 42 3.04 -3.45 2.24
N GLY A 43 3.75 -4.36 1.57
CA GLY A 43 4.54 -4.01 0.38
C GLY A 43 3.65 -3.53 -0.76
N VAL A 44 2.55 -4.24 -1.02
CA VAL A 44 1.57 -3.86 -2.05
C VAL A 44 0.87 -2.56 -1.69
N THR A 45 0.36 -2.44 -0.46
CA THR A 45 -0.36 -1.23 -0.04
C THR A 45 0.58 -0.02 0.01
N GLY A 46 1.83 -0.19 0.44
CA GLY A 46 2.82 0.89 0.45
C GLY A 46 3.14 1.40 -0.95
N GLU A 47 3.24 0.52 -1.95
CA GLU A 47 3.41 0.93 -3.35
C GLU A 47 2.23 1.76 -3.84
N VAL A 48 0.99 1.33 -3.55
CA VAL A 48 -0.21 2.09 -3.91
C VAL A 48 -0.25 3.42 -3.14
N THR A 49 0.00 3.43 -1.83
CA THR A 49 0.06 4.65 -1.03
C THR A 49 1.09 5.64 -1.58
N ASN A 50 2.30 5.19 -1.93
CA ASN A 50 3.34 6.04 -2.51
C ASN A 50 2.90 6.65 -3.85
N GLN A 51 2.22 5.87 -4.70
CA GLN A 51 1.63 6.39 -5.93
C GLN A 51 0.63 7.51 -5.64
N PHE A 52 -0.24 7.33 -4.64
CA PHE A 52 -1.21 8.35 -4.23
C PHE A 52 -0.55 9.57 -3.56
N GLU A 53 0.49 9.38 -2.75
CA GLU A 53 1.28 10.48 -2.17
C GLU A 53 1.98 11.30 -3.27
N SER A 54 2.46 10.64 -4.33
CA SER A 54 3.04 11.32 -5.50
C SER A 54 2.02 12.18 -6.26
N LEU A 55 0.72 11.87 -6.12
CA LEU A 55 -0.33 12.74 -6.66
C LEU A 55 -0.42 14.05 -5.87
N GLY A 56 0.20 14.16 -4.70
CA GLY A 56 0.34 15.38 -3.91
C GLY A 56 -0.77 15.54 -2.87
N ALA A 57 -0.35 15.76 -1.62
CA ALA A 57 -1.24 16.23 -0.56
C ALA A 57 -1.82 17.61 -0.91
N GLY A 58 -3.03 17.92 -0.42
CA GLY A 58 -3.68 19.21 -0.67
C GLY A 58 -4.36 19.34 -2.03
N LYS A 59 -4.56 18.24 -2.78
CA LYS A 59 -5.37 18.24 -4.01
C LYS A 59 -6.80 17.76 -3.73
N ILE A 60 -7.76 18.61 -4.09
CA ILE A 60 -9.19 18.30 -4.06
C ILE A 60 -9.66 18.09 -5.49
N THR A 61 -10.19 16.91 -5.80
CA THR A 61 -10.79 16.63 -7.10
C THR A 61 -12.29 16.89 -7.03
N ILE A 62 -12.81 17.70 -7.96
CA ILE A 62 -14.22 18.02 -8.06
C ILE A 62 -14.76 17.46 -9.37
N GLN A 63 -15.70 16.53 -9.26
CA GLN A 63 -16.49 16.04 -10.38
C GLN A 63 -17.87 16.68 -10.32
N ALA A 64 -18.24 17.41 -11.36
CA ALA A 64 -19.48 18.15 -11.47
C ALA A 64 -20.16 17.81 -12.81
N PRO A 65 -20.73 16.60 -12.98
CA PRO A 65 -21.51 16.26 -14.17
C PRO A 65 -22.70 17.22 -14.34
N GLY A 66 -23.18 17.80 -13.23
CA GLY A 66 -24.21 18.82 -13.20
C GLY A 66 -25.61 18.23 -13.20
N THR A 67 -26.55 18.97 -13.77
CA THR A 67 -27.98 18.67 -13.81
C THR A 67 -28.50 18.67 -15.25
N PRO A 68 -29.71 18.16 -15.52
CA PRO A 68 -30.33 18.27 -16.84
C PRO A 68 -30.45 19.72 -17.36
N LEU A 69 -30.47 20.71 -16.47
CA LEU A 69 -30.60 22.14 -16.80
C LEU A 69 -29.25 22.86 -16.94
N LYS A 70 -28.19 22.33 -16.31
CA LYS A 70 -26.84 22.90 -16.32
C LYS A 70 -25.82 21.76 -16.20
N GLN A 71 -25.17 21.44 -17.30
CA GLN A 71 -24.08 20.46 -17.33
C GLN A 71 -22.77 21.18 -17.00
N GLY A 72 -21.98 20.67 -16.06
CA GLY A 72 -20.68 21.27 -15.70
C GLY A 72 -20.74 22.64 -15.01
N LEU A 73 -19.54 23.15 -14.74
CA LEU A 73 -19.23 24.44 -14.16
C LEU A 73 -18.88 25.44 -15.26
N THR A 74 -19.40 26.67 -15.11
CA THR A 74 -19.07 27.79 -15.99
C THR A 74 -17.74 28.42 -15.59
N ASP A 75 -17.12 29.20 -16.48
CA ASP A 75 -15.89 29.94 -16.16
C ASP A 75 -16.05 30.86 -14.94
N ASN A 76 -17.26 31.41 -14.72
CA ASN A 76 -17.54 32.21 -13.53
C ASN A 76 -17.61 31.38 -12.24
N ASP A 77 -18.08 30.14 -12.32
CA ASP A 77 -18.04 29.22 -11.17
C ASP A 77 -16.59 28.85 -10.84
N ILE A 78 -15.78 28.56 -11.86
CA ILE A 78 -14.34 28.26 -11.69
C ILE A 78 -13.60 29.45 -11.06
N LYS A 79 -13.88 30.67 -11.52
CA LYS A 79 -13.29 31.88 -10.93
C LYS A 79 -13.67 32.06 -9.45
N ARG A 80 -14.92 31.77 -9.08
CA ARG A 80 -15.34 31.80 -7.68
C ARG A 80 -14.61 30.77 -6.82
N LEU A 81 -14.32 29.60 -7.39
CA LEU A 81 -13.53 28.57 -6.71
C LEU A 81 -12.07 28.99 -6.53
N SER A 82 -11.47 29.68 -7.51
CA SER A 82 -10.11 30.22 -7.38
C SER A 82 -9.99 31.39 -6.41
N ASP A 83 -11.10 32.09 -6.13
CA ASP A 83 -11.14 33.24 -5.21
C ASP A 83 -11.34 32.81 -3.73
N ILE A 84 -11.47 31.51 -3.44
CA ILE A 84 -11.58 30.99 -2.05
C ILE A 84 -10.24 31.19 -1.32
N GLU A 85 -10.30 31.56 -0.03
CA GLU A 85 -9.11 31.65 0.81
C GLU A 85 -8.38 30.30 0.89
N ASP A 86 -7.05 30.32 0.90
CA ASP A 86 -6.18 29.13 0.91
C ASP A 86 -6.23 28.25 -0.36
N VAL A 87 -6.90 28.67 -1.43
CA VAL A 87 -6.80 28.03 -2.75
C VAL A 87 -5.65 28.67 -3.55
N GLU A 88 -4.64 27.87 -3.88
CA GLU A 88 -3.48 28.33 -4.67
C GLU A 88 -3.81 28.35 -6.17
N GLY A 89 -4.66 27.44 -6.63
CA GLY A 89 -5.10 27.41 -8.01
C GLY A 89 -6.15 26.38 -8.32
N VAL A 90 -6.76 26.53 -9.50
CA VAL A 90 -7.75 25.62 -10.05
C VAL A 90 -7.30 25.17 -11.44
N SER A 91 -7.28 23.85 -11.65
CA SER A 91 -6.91 23.22 -12.92
C SER A 91 -8.09 22.40 -13.46
N PRO A 92 -8.83 22.91 -14.46
CA PRO A 92 -9.78 22.10 -15.22
C PRO A 92 -9.10 20.89 -15.85
N THR A 93 -9.79 19.75 -15.83
CA THR A 93 -9.31 18.50 -16.42
C THR A 93 -10.37 17.95 -17.37
N LEU A 94 -9.98 17.67 -18.62
CA LEU A 94 -10.80 16.98 -19.60
C LEU A 94 -9.96 15.90 -20.27
N SER A 95 -10.51 14.71 -20.47
CA SER A 95 -9.82 13.63 -21.21
C SER A 95 -10.72 13.15 -22.33
N ILE A 96 -10.20 13.13 -23.56
CA ILE A 96 -10.85 12.57 -24.74
C ILE A 96 -9.89 11.65 -25.47
N GLN A 97 -10.41 10.76 -26.31
CA GLN A 97 -9.59 10.00 -27.25
C GLN A 97 -9.62 10.68 -28.61
N GLY A 98 -8.51 10.60 -29.34
CA GLY A 98 -8.45 11.10 -30.69
C GLY A 98 -7.26 10.54 -31.45
N SER A 99 -6.99 11.18 -32.58
CA SER A 99 -5.88 10.81 -33.46
C SER A 99 -4.95 11.99 -33.67
N VAL A 100 -3.66 11.67 -33.76
CA VAL A 100 -2.61 12.62 -34.04
C VAL A 100 -1.97 12.27 -35.37
N VAL A 101 -1.77 13.28 -36.20
CA VAL A 101 -1.18 13.13 -37.53
C VAL A 101 -0.02 14.09 -37.68
N ARG A 102 1.13 13.57 -38.12
CA ARG A 102 2.26 14.37 -38.59
C ARG A 102 2.78 13.75 -39.88
N ASN A 103 2.90 14.56 -40.93
CA ASN A 103 3.31 14.12 -42.25
C ASN A 103 2.49 12.92 -42.78
N ALA A 104 3.07 11.73 -42.80
CA ALA A 104 2.43 10.48 -43.22
C ALA A 104 2.21 9.48 -42.06
N SER A 105 2.62 9.84 -40.84
CA SER A 105 2.43 9.03 -39.63
C SER A 105 1.12 9.41 -38.97
N VAL A 106 0.34 8.40 -38.61
CA VAL A 106 -0.95 8.53 -37.95
C VAL A 106 -0.93 7.63 -36.73
N GLU A 107 -1.16 8.23 -35.57
CA GLU A 107 -1.36 7.52 -34.32
C GLU A 107 -2.82 7.69 -33.88
N GLU A 108 -3.49 6.59 -33.58
CA GLU A 108 -4.91 6.54 -33.22
C GLU A 108 -5.09 6.05 -31.77
N GLY A 109 -6.22 6.41 -31.16
CA GLY A 109 -6.52 5.99 -29.79
C GLY A 109 -5.71 6.73 -28.73
N ILE A 110 -5.07 7.85 -29.10
CA ILE A 110 -4.26 8.67 -28.20
C ILE A 110 -5.17 9.35 -27.18
N ARG A 111 -4.71 9.37 -25.92
CA ARG A 111 -5.32 10.15 -24.86
C ARG A 111 -4.96 11.63 -25.01
N ILE A 112 -5.96 12.46 -25.31
CA ILE A 112 -5.83 13.91 -25.38
C ILE A 112 -6.39 14.50 -24.08
N GLU A 113 -5.54 15.21 -23.35
CA GLU A 113 -5.91 15.87 -22.10
C GLU A 113 -5.96 17.38 -22.23
N GLY A 114 -7.01 17.96 -21.67
CA GLY A 114 -7.18 19.40 -21.49
C GLY A 114 -6.72 19.81 -20.10
N LYS A 115 -5.66 20.61 -20.01
CA LYS A 115 -5.13 21.21 -18.76
C LYS A 115 -4.86 22.71 -18.96
N ASN A 116 -4.61 23.43 -17.87
CA ASN A 116 -4.21 24.84 -17.89
C ASN A 116 -2.77 25.04 -17.39
N GLU A 117 -2.34 26.29 -17.25
CA GLU A 117 -1.03 26.68 -16.72
C GLU A 117 -0.83 26.27 -15.25
N VAL A 118 -1.89 26.33 -14.44
CA VAL A 118 -1.86 26.00 -13.00
C VAL A 118 -1.40 24.56 -12.79
N TYR A 119 -1.82 23.63 -13.65
CA TYR A 119 -1.38 22.25 -13.64
C TYR A 119 0.14 22.12 -13.73
N PHE A 120 0.78 22.84 -14.67
CA PHE A 120 2.23 22.76 -14.86
C PHE A 120 3.02 23.56 -13.83
N GLN A 121 2.44 24.61 -13.25
CA GLN A 121 3.07 25.37 -12.15
C GLN A 121 3.24 24.51 -10.89
N HIS A 122 2.26 23.65 -10.60
CA HIS A 122 2.28 22.78 -9.41
C HIS A 122 2.94 21.42 -9.65
N ASN A 123 3.28 21.10 -10.90
CA ASN A 123 3.97 19.87 -11.25
C ASN A 123 5.14 20.19 -12.21
N PRO A 124 6.14 20.99 -11.76
CA PRO A 124 7.21 21.49 -12.63
C PRO A 124 8.09 20.37 -13.20
N ASP A 125 8.26 19.28 -12.44
CA ASP A 125 9.07 18.12 -12.84
C ASP A 125 8.43 17.28 -13.95
N LEU A 126 7.19 17.57 -14.35
CA LEU A 126 6.54 16.90 -15.48
C LEU A 126 7.23 17.20 -16.81
N ILE A 127 7.80 18.41 -16.98
CA ILE A 127 8.36 18.86 -18.25
C ILE A 127 9.84 18.47 -18.33
N SER A 128 10.21 17.54 -19.21
CA SER A 128 11.62 17.24 -19.50
C SER A 128 12.25 18.31 -20.37
N ARG A 129 11.54 18.74 -21.42
CA ARG A 129 12.05 19.64 -22.45
C ARG A 129 11.01 20.67 -22.83
N GLY A 130 11.46 21.87 -23.20
CA GLY A 130 10.60 22.98 -23.60
C GLY A 130 9.99 23.70 -22.40
N ARG A 131 8.67 23.95 -22.45
CA ARG A 131 7.94 24.67 -21.41
C ARG A 131 6.53 24.13 -21.20
N GLY A 132 6.01 24.33 -19.99
CA GLY A 132 4.58 24.21 -19.71
C GLY A 132 3.75 25.33 -20.35
N PHE A 133 2.43 25.25 -20.17
CA PHE A 133 1.53 26.31 -20.60
C PHE A 133 1.68 27.56 -19.74
N ASN A 134 1.52 28.73 -20.38
CA ASN A 134 1.50 30.02 -19.70
C ASN A 134 0.09 30.63 -19.79
N ILE A 135 -0.19 31.62 -18.94
CA ILE A 135 -1.48 32.35 -18.90
C ILE A 135 -1.87 32.87 -20.28
N LEU A 136 -0.91 33.41 -21.05
CA LEU A 136 -1.15 33.94 -22.40
C LEU A 136 -1.60 32.86 -23.40
N ASP A 137 -1.18 31.60 -23.23
CA ASP A 137 -1.61 30.50 -24.09
C ASP A 137 -3.09 30.18 -23.85
N MET A 138 -3.56 30.29 -22.60
CA MET A 138 -4.96 30.14 -22.26
C MET A 138 -5.79 31.33 -22.77
N GLU A 139 -5.39 32.56 -22.45
CA GLU A 139 -6.14 33.77 -22.81
C GLU A 139 -6.27 33.94 -24.33
N SER A 140 -5.20 33.65 -25.07
CA SER A 140 -5.18 33.77 -26.54
C SER A 140 -5.74 32.54 -27.24
N LYS A 141 -6.10 31.49 -26.50
CA LYS A 141 -6.51 30.18 -27.04
C LYS A 141 -5.50 29.65 -28.07
N ASN A 142 -4.22 29.77 -27.73
CA ASN A 142 -3.15 29.33 -28.61
C ASN A 142 -3.28 27.82 -28.85
N ARG A 143 -3.07 27.40 -30.09
CA ARG A 143 -3.06 25.98 -30.45
C ARG A 143 -1.69 25.40 -30.20
N VAL A 144 -1.37 25.21 -28.92
CA VAL A 144 -0.12 24.61 -28.46
C VAL A 144 -0.40 23.22 -27.87
N ALA A 145 0.59 22.34 -27.94
CA ALA A 145 0.52 20.99 -27.42
C ALA A 145 1.79 20.65 -26.64
N ILE A 146 1.64 19.79 -25.64
CA ILE A 146 2.73 19.15 -24.90
C ILE A 146 2.53 17.65 -25.07
N ILE A 147 3.57 16.93 -25.49
CA ILE A 147 3.50 15.48 -25.77
C ILE A 147 4.33 14.70 -24.76
N ASN A 148 4.04 13.43 -24.56
CA ASN A 148 4.94 12.56 -23.79
C ASN A 148 6.04 11.94 -24.67
N GLU A 149 7.08 11.40 -24.04
CA GLU A 149 8.22 10.82 -24.75
C GLU A 149 7.82 9.67 -25.70
N THR A 150 6.86 8.82 -25.34
CA THR A 150 6.38 7.75 -26.24
C THR A 150 5.82 8.32 -27.54
N LEU A 151 4.94 9.33 -27.45
CA LEU A 151 4.35 9.96 -28.62
C LEU A 151 5.39 10.72 -29.47
N GLU A 152 6.42 11.27 -28.82
CA GLU A 152 7.54 11.89 -29.52
C GLU A 152 8.35 10.87 -30.30
N GLU A 153 8.69 9.73 -29.72
CA GLU A 153 9.43 8.65 -30.39
C GLU A 153 8.67 8.12 -31.63
N ASP A 154 7.35 7.93 -31.49
CA ASP A 154 6.48 7.39 -32.54
C ASP A 154 6.33 8.36 -33.73
N LEU A 155 6.15 9.67 -33.46
CA LEU A 155 5.85 10.68 -34.48
C LEU A 155 7.04 11.50 -34.97
N PHE A 156 8.11 11.57 -34.18
CA PHE A 156 9.28 12.40 -34.47
C PHE A 156 10.55 11.59 -34.73
N TRP A 157 10.57 10.27 -34.49
CA TRP A 157 11.70 9.39 -34.78
C TRP A 157 13.06 9.91 -34.26
N GLY A 158 13.04 10.59 -33.12
CA GLY A 158 14.23 11.20 -32.50
C GLY A 158 14.63 12.58 -33.04
N GLU A 159 13.83 13.21 -33.91
CA GLU A 159 13.93 14.65 -34.21
C GLU A 159 13.42 15.50 -33.04
N ASP A 160 13.93 16.72 -32.91
CA ASP A 160 13.42 17.68 -31.91
C ASP A 160 11.97 18.05 -32.24
N SER A 161 11.05 17.72 -31.33
CA SER A 161 9.63 18.01 -31.52
C SER A 161 9.28 19.47 -31.22
N ILE A 162 10.12 20.21 -30.48
CA ILE A 162 9.76 21.54 -30.00
C ILE A 162 9.71 22.56 -31.15
N GLY A 163 8.58 23.26 -31.27
CA GLY A 163 8.32 24.25 -32.31
C GLY A 163 7.73 23.68 -33.59
N GLU A 164 7.68 22.35 -33.72
CA GLU A 164 7.11 21.68 -34.87
C GLU A 164 5.57 21.61 -34.80
N ALA A 165 4.96 21.47 -35.97
CA ALA A 165 3.52 21.39 -36.12
C ALA A 165 3.03 19.93 -36.20
N MET A 166 1.94 19.63 -35.49
CA MET A 166 1.23 18.36 -35.52
C MET A 166 -0.28 18.62 -35.67
N GLN A 167 -1.01 17.69 -36.26
CA GLN A 167 -2.47 17.79 -36.33
C GLN A 167 -3.10 16.89 -35.29
N ILE A 168 -4.02 17.43 -34.49
CA ILE A 168 -4.81 16.70 -33.51
C ILE A 168 -6.26 16.85 -33.94
N ASN A 169 -6.94 15.74 -34.27
CA ASN A 169 -8.30 15.72 -34.83
C ASN A 169 -8.51 16.73 -35.98
N GLY A 170 -7.52 16.82 -36.88
CA GLY A 170 -7.56 17.70 -38.07
C GLY A 170 -7.27 19.18 -37.81
N THR A 171 -6.91 19.57 -36.59
CA THR A 171 -6.51 20.93 -36.24
C THR A 171 -5.01 20.99 -35.95
N THR A 172 -4.30 21.98 -36.51
CA THR A 172 -2.85 22.15 -36.30
C THR A 172 -2.54 22.75 -34.94
N TYR A 173 -1.63 22.11 -34.21
CA TYR A 173 -1.02 22.54 -32.95
C TYR A 173 0.49 22.61 -33.09
N THR A 174 1.12 23.50 -32.32
CA THR A 174 2.58 23.60 -32.20
C THR A 174 3.04 22.95 -30.91
N VAL A 175 4.01 22.05 -30.97
CA VAL A 175 4.57 21.43 -29.77
C VAL A 175 5.44 22.45 -29.03
N VAL A 176 5.20 22.63 -27.74
CA VAL A 176 5.95 23.60 -26.90
C VAL A 176 6.70 22.94 -25.75
N GLY A 177 6.44 21.66 -25.47
CA GLY A 177 7.13 20.91 -24.44
C GLY A 177 6.91 19.41 -24.57
N VAL A 178 7.76 18.67 -23.85
CA VAL A 178 7.72 17.22 -23.74
C VAL A 178 7.64 16.85 -22.26
N THR A 179 6.78 15.90 -21.91
CA THR A 179 6.68 15.35 -20.54
C THR A 179 7.42 14.04 -20.41
N ASN A 180 7.96 13.77 -19.22
CA ASN A 180 8.48 12.45 -18.87
C ASN A 180 7.35 11.41 -18.90
N ASN A 181 7.65 10.21 -19.41
CA ASN A 181 6.72 9.08 -19.39
C ASN A 181 6.39 8.58 -17.96
N ASP A 182 7.20 8.94 -16.97
CA ASP A 182 7.20 8.31 -15.64
C ASP A 182 6.11 8.79 -14.68
N ILE A 183 5.42 9.91 -14.95
CA ILE A 183 4.43 10.39 -13.98
C ILE A 183 3.05 9.86 -14.36
N SER A 184 2.75 8.68 -13.82
CA SER A 184 1.42 8.11 -13.64
C SER A 184 0.55 8.99 -12.73
N THR A 185 0.40 10.28 -13.05
CA THR A 185 -0.36 11.25 -12.23
C THR A 185 -1.87 11.07 -12.35
N ASP A 186 -2.35 10.21 -13.26
CA ASP A 186 -3.76 10.00 -13.46
C ASP A 186 -4.22 8.74 -12.73
N MET A 187 -4.81 8.95 -11.56
CA MET A 187 -5.57 7.96 -10.78
C MET A 187 -6.61 7.19 -11.63
N MET A 188 -7.04 7.76 -12.77
CA MET A 188 -7.98 7.17 -13.71
C MET A 188 -7.35 6.32 -14.83
N SER A 189 -6.02 6.20 -14.88
CA SER A 189 -5.33 5.33 -15.83
C SER A 189 -5.19 3.88 -15.33
N MET A 190 -5.54 3.61 -14.06
CA MET A 190 -5.42 2.28 -13.44
C MET A 190 -6.40 1.22 -13.98
N GLY A 191 -7.38 1.62 -14.81
CA GLY A 191 -8.46 0.74 -15.28
C GLY A 191 -8.46 0.41 -16.78
N GLY A 192 -7.46 0.83 -17.56
CA GLY A 192 -7.54 0.74 -19.03
C GLY A 192 -6.24 0.41 -19.74
N SER A 193 -6.36 -0.45 -20.75
CA SER A 193 -5.38 -0.69 -21.83
C SER A 193 -5.26 0.52 -22.78
N GLY A 194 -5.09 1.72 -22.24
CA GLY A 194 -4.89 2.93 -23.06
C GLY A 194 -3.52 2.91 -23.73
N SER A 195 -3.38 3.57 -24.88
CA SER A 195 -2.07 3.80 -25.48
C SER A 195 -1.17 4.53 -24.48
N GLU A 196 0.10 4.15 -24.39
CA GLU A 196 1.10 4.89 -23.61
C GLU A 196 1.30 6.32 -24.15
N SER A 197 0.92 6.57 -25.41
CA SER A 197 1.01 7.86 -26.07
C SER A 197 -0.10 8.83 -25.59
N LYS A 198 0.31 10.03 -25.16
CA LYS A 198 -0.52 11.07 -24.55
C LYS A 198 -0.15 12.44 -25.10
N VAL A 199 -1.15 13.29 -25.31
CA VAL A 199 -0.96 14.70 -25.65
C VAL A 199 -1.80 15.58 -24.73
N ILE A 200 -1.20 16.66 -24.24
CA ILE A 200 -1.85 17.66 -23.40
C ILE A 200 -2.01 18.94 -24.22
N ILE A 201 -3.20 19.51 -24.24
CA ILE A 201 -3.54 20.76 -24.90
C ILE A 201 -4.28 21.69 -23.92
N PRO A 202 -4.41 23.00 -24.21
CA PRO A 202 -5.24 23.89 -23.41
C PRO A 202 -6.66 23.36 -23.23
N TYR A 203 -7.16 23.33 -21.99
CA TYR A 203 -8.47 22.75 -21.66
C TYR A 203 -9.62 23.36 -22.47
N GLN A 204 -9.57 24.67 -22.75
CA GLN A 204 -10.55 25.36 -23.58
C GLN A 204 -10.60 24.82 -25.01
N THR A 205 -9.44 24.48 -25.57
CA THR A 205 -9.35 23.91 -26.91
C THR A 205 -9.83 22.46 -26.91
N ALA A 206 -9.49 21.68 -25.87
CA ALA A 206 -10.02 20.32 -25.68
C ALA A 206 -11.56 20.30 -25.56
N MET A 207 -12.14 21.24 -24.81
CA MET A 207 -13.61 21.40 -24.71
C MET A 207 -14.25 21.67 -26.07
N GLY A 208 -13.59 22.49 -26.90
CA GLY A 208 -14.01 22.73 -28.28
C GLY A 208 -14.04 21.48 -29.15
N ILE A 209 -13.05 20.59 -29.00
CA ILE A 209 -13.01 19.29 -29.70
C ILE A 209 -14.13 18.38 -29.19
N ALA A 210 -14.34 18.32 -27.87
CA ALA A 210 -15.36 17.49 -27.23
C ALA A 210 -16.80 17.99 -27.45
N GLY A 211 -16.98 19.22 -27.93
CA GLY A 211 -18.29 19.84 -28.10
C GLY A 211 -19.00 20.16 -26.78
N VAL A 212 -18.24 20.34 -25.69
CA VAL A 212 -18.78 20.68 -24.36
C VAL A 212 -18.52 22.16 -24.04
N GLY A 213 -19.51 22.82 -23.44
CA GLY A 213 -19.43 24.26 -23.13
C GLY A 213 -18.96 24.59 -21.71
N ASN A 214 -18.94 23.60 -20.82
CA ASN A 214 -18.68 23.77 -19.38
C ASN A 214 -17.75 22.66 -18.88
N THR A 215 -17.04 22.95 -17.79
CA THR A 215 -16.07 22.01 -17.19
C THR A 215 -16.77 21.06 -16.22
N SER A 216 -16.67 19.76 -16.46
CA SER A 216 -17.26 18.74 -15.56
C SER A 216 -16.27 18.17 -14.54
N SER A 217 -14.97 18.39 -14.71
CA SER A 217 -13.94 17.88 -13.79
C SER A 217 -12.86 18.93 -13.62
N LEU A 218 -12.47 19.18 -12.38
CA LEU A 218 -11.35 20.07 -12.07
C LEU A 218 -10.64 19.62 -10.79
N GLU A 219 -9.38 20.00 -10.70
CA GLU A 219 -8.54 19.83 -9.51
C GLU A 219 -8.36 21.21 -8.88
N LEU A 220 -8.49 21.26 -7.56
CA LEU A 220 -8.28 22.45 -6.75
C LEU A 220 -7.11 22.19 -5.83
N LEU A 221 -6.16 23.11 -5.81
CA LEU A 221 -4.92 22.99 -5.06
C LEU A 221 -5.00 23.89 -3.82
N VAL A 222 -4.81 23.28 -2.65
CA VAL A 222 -4.90 23.93 -1.35
C VAL A 222 -3.49 24.30 -0.88
N SER A 223 -3.34 25.55 -0.42
CA SER A 223 -2.06 26.11 0.03
C SER A 223 -1.57 25.49 1.34
N ASP A 224 -2.50 25.14 2.24
CA ASP A 224 -2.23 24.49 3.52
C ASP A 224 -3.15 23.27 3.69
N SER A 225 -2.57 22.07 3.66
CA SER A 225 -3.32 20.82 3.78
C SER A 225 -4.13 20.72 5.08
N ASN A 226 -3.75 21.44 6.14
CA ASN A 226 -4.51 21.43 7.40
C ASN A 226 -5.85 22.18 7.32
N LYS A 227 -6.07 22.97 6.26
CA LYS A 227 -7.30 23.72 6.01
C LYS A 227 -8.19 23.10 4.95
N THR A 228 -7.86 21.90 4.48
CA THR A 228 -8.60 21.19 3.42
C THR A 228 -10.09 21.08 3.77
N ASP A 229 -10.45 20.76 5.01
CA ASP A 229 -11.84 20.66 5.47
C ASP A 229 -12.62 21.99 5.39
N GLU A 230 -11.96 23.11 5.68
CA GLU A 230 -12.55 24.45 5.58
C GLU A 230 -12.74 24.85 4.12
N VAL A 231 -11.75 24.56 3.27
CA VAL A 231 -11.83 24.77 1.83
C VAL A 231 -12.96 23.93 1.22
N ILE A 232 -13.10 22.67 1.60
CA ILE A 232 -14.19 21.79 1.13
C ILE A 232 -15.55 22.41 1.46
N GLN A 233 -15.76 22.91 2.68
CA GLN A 233 -17.02 23.56 3.06
C GLN A 233 -17.32 24.79 2.19
N ASN A 234 -16.31 25.62 1.91
CA ASN A 234 -16.46 26.79 1.03
C ASN A 234 -16.74 26.40 -0.44
N VAL A 235 -16.08 25.35 -0.93
CA VAL A 235 -16.33 24.76 -2.25
C VAL A 235 -17.77 24.26 -2.34
N GLU A 236 -18.26 23.53 -1.34
CA GLU A 236 -19.63 23.04 -1.30
C GLU A 236 -20.66 24.17 -1.37
N LEU A 237 -20.44 25.29 -0.68
CA LEU A 237 -21.33 26.45 -0.77
C LEU A 237 -21.44 26.99 -2.20
N ILE A 238 -20.30 27.10 -2.90
CA ILE A 238 -20.27 27.57 -4.29
C ILE A 238 -20.94 26.56 -5.22
N LEU A 239 -20.62 25.27 -5.10
CA LEU A 239 -21.19 24.22 -5.94
C LEU A 239 -22.70 24.05 -5.72
N ASN A 240 -23.17 24.12 -4.47
CA ASN A 240 -24.59 24.11 -4.14
C ASN A 240 -25.33 25.28 -4.80
N GLN A 241 -24.77 26.49 -4.73
CA GLN A 241 -25.35 27.64 -5.43
C GLN A 241 -25.32 27.45 -6.96
N ALA A 242 -24.22 26.93 -7.50
CA ALA A 242 -24.03 26.73 -8.94
C ALA A 242 -25.04 25.74 -9.54
N PHE A 243 -25.53 24.77 -8.76
CA PHE A 243 -26.48 23.74 -9.17
C PHE A 243 -27.87 23.86 -8.52
N ASN A 244 -28.20 25.02 -7.93
CA ASN A 244 -29.49 25.28 -7.27
C ASN A 244 -29.86 24.25 -6.18
N TYR A 245 -28.89 23.86 -5.36
CA TYR A 245 -29.05 22.90 -4.24
C TYR A 245 -29.61 21.54 -4.67
N LYS A 246 -29.40 21.17 -5.94
CA LYS A 246 -29.80 19.87 -6.44
C LYS A 246 -28.81 18.81 -5.96
N GLU A 247 -29.31 17.84 -5.19
CA GLU A 247 -28.53 16.68 -4.76
C GLU A 247 -27.90 15.92 -5.94
N ASN A 248 -26.74 15.30 -5.69
CA ASN A 248 -25.99 14.48 -6.66
C ASN A 248 -25.60 15.21 -7.96
N SER A 249 -25.45 16.54 -7.91
CA SER A 249 -24.96 17.34 -9.05
C SER A 249 -23.44 17.36 -9.16
N TYR A 250 -22.74 17.08 -8.05
CA TYR A 250 -21.29 17.05 -7.95
C TYR A 250 -20.84 16.05 -6.88
N SER A 251 -19.56 15.69 -6.91
CA SER A 251 -18.85 14.97 -5.87
C SER A 251 -17.47 15.59 -5.67
N ILE A 252 -17.08 15.75 -4.41
CA ILE A 252 -15.76 16.22 -4.01
C ILE A 252 -14.99 15.00 -3.49
N ILE A 253 -13.76 14.83 -3.95
CA ILE A 253 -12.86 13.77 -3.54
C ILE A 253 -11.61 14.42 -2.97
N ASN A 254 -11.40 14.28 -1.67
CA ASN A 254 -10.16 14.62 -1.01
C ASN A 254 -9.19 13.44 -1.10
N MET A 255 -7.94 13.69 -1.48
CA MET A 255 -6.92 12.65 -1.54
C MET A 255 -6.59 12.10 -0.15
N GLU A 256 -6.64 12.95 0.89
CA GLU A 256 -6.34 12.55 2.27
C GLU A 256 -7.38 11.55 2.81
N ASP A 257 -8.68 11.82 2.61
CA ASP A 257 -9.76 10.89 2.97
C ASP A 257 -9.59 9.52 2.29
N LEU A 258 -9.10 9.51 1.05
CA LEU A 258 -8.85 8.27 0.32
C LEU A 258 -7.70 7.48 0.94
N LEU A 259 -6.59 8.15 1.28
CA LEU A 259 -5.47 7.54 2.00
C LEU A 259 -5.92 6.96 3.35
N ASP A 260 -6.77 7.66 4.09
CA ASP A 260 -7.33 7.18 5.35
C ASP A 260 -8.20 5.94 5.17
N VAL A 261 -9.04 5.90 4.15
CA VAL A 261 -9.83 4.71 3.81
C VAL A 261 -8.91 3.52 3.46
N MET A 262 -7.83 3.76 2.71
CA MET A 262 -6.85 2.72 2.37
C MET A 262 -6.08 2.20 3.60
N ASN A 263 -5.67 3.09 4.49
CA ASN A 263 -5.04 2.74 5.76
C ASN A 263 -5.99 1.88 6.62
N SER A 264 -7.25 2.29 6.74
CA SER A 264 -8.28 1.54 7.45
C SER A 264 -8.53 0.14 6.85
N MET A 265 -8.56 0.01 5.52
CA MET A 265 -8.65 -1.29 4.86
C MET A 265 -7.42 -2.16 5.14
N THR A 266 -6.22 -1.58 5.09
CA THR A 266 -4.95 -2.28 5.37
C THR A 266 -4.90 -2.78 6.81
N ASP A 267 -5.35 -1.97 7.76
CA ASP A 267 -5.45 -2.33 9.17
C ASP A 267 -6.46 -3.45 9.40
N MET A 268 -7.63 -3.37 8.75
CA MET A 268 -8.65 -4.43 8.82
C MET A 268 -8.12 -5.77 8.30
N MET A 269 -7.43 -5.75 7.15
CA MET A 269 -6.79 -6.94 6.58
C MET A 269 -5.70 -7.48 7.51
N THR A 270 -4.88 -6.60 8.09
CA THR A 270 -3.82 -6.97 9.04
C THR A 270 -4.41 -7.64 10.28
N MET A 271 -5.48 -7.08 10.85
CA MET A 271 -6.18 -7.67 12.00
C MET A 271 -6.78 -9.04 11.68
N MET A 272 -7.40 -9.20 10.50
CA MET A 272 -7.95 -10.48 10.06
C MET A 272 -6.85 -11.53 9.93
N LEU A 273 -5.72 -11.19 9.29
CA LEU A 273 -4.57 -12.07 9.14
C LEU A 273 -3.94 -12.44 10.49
N ALA A 274 -3.81 -11.47 11.40
CA ALA A 274 -3.35 -11.72 12.77
C ALA A 274 -4.31 -12.68 13.51
N GLY A 275 -5.63 -12.55 13.30
CA GLY A 275 -6.62 -13.47 13.82
C GLY A 275 -6.44 -14.90 13.31
N ILE A 276 -6.31 -15.10 12.00
CA ILE A 276 -6.08 -16.42 11.39
C ILE A 276 -4.75 -17.02 11.88
N ALA A 277 -3.70 -16.21 11.93
CA ALA A 277 -2.39 -16.63 12.42
C ALA A 277 -2.44 -17.04 13.90
N SER A 278 -3.22 -16.34 14.73
CA SER A 278 -3.40 -16.70 16.14
C SER A 278 -3.99 -18.10 16.30
N ILE A 279 -4.91 -18.51 15.43
CA ILE A 279 -5.49 -19.87 15.42
C ILE A 279 -4.43 -20.90 15.02
N ALA A 280 -3.66 -20.63 13.96
CA ALA A 280 -2.56 -21.52 13.55
C ALA A 280 -1.52 -21.71 14.66
N LEU A 281 -1.22 -20.63 15.39
CA LEU A 281 -0.31 -20.64 16.53
C LEU A 281 -0.89 -21.36 17.74
N LEU A 282 -2.20 -21.27 18.02
CA LEU A 282 -2.85 -22.08 19.04
C LEU A 282 -2.71 -23.58 18.74
N VAL A 283 -2.91 -23.98 17.49
CA VAL A 283 -2.72 -25.39 17.06
C VAL A 283 -1.25 -25.81 17.26
N GLY A 284 -0.29 -24.96 16.88
CA GLY A 284 1.13 -25.19 17.14
C GLY A 284 1.45 -25.29 18.64
N GLY A 285 0.87 -24.41 19.45
CA GLY A 285 1.03 -24.38 20.91
C GLY A 285 0.50 -25.63 21.60
N ILE A 286 -0.66 -26.13 21.19
CA ILE A 286 -1.20 -27.41 21.67
C ILE A 286 -0.22 -28.55 21.34
N GLY A 287 0.41 -28.50 20.17
CA GLY A 287 1.49 -29.43 19.79
C GLY A 287 2.65 -29.42 20.79
N ILE A 288 3.16 -28.23 21.16
CA ILE A 288 4.20 -28.08 22.18
C ILE A 288 3.74 -28.67 23.51
N MET A 289 2.54 -28.32 23.96
CA MET A 289 1.99 -28.80 25.24
C MET A 289 1.94 -30.32 25.29
N ASN A 290 1.41 -30.97 24.25
CA ASN A 290 1.31 -32.42 24.18
C ASN A 290 2.69 -33.08 24.18
N MET A 291 3.62 -32.58 23.38
CA MET A 291 4.98 -33.11 23.34
C MET A 291 5.69 -32.97 24.69
N MET A 292 5.52 -31.83 25.36
CA MET A 292 6.08 -31.60 26.69
C MET A 292 5.44 -32.51 27.74
N LEU A 293 4.13 -32.74 27.70
CA LEU A 293 3.48 -33.70 28.60
C LEU A 293 4.05 -35.11 28.44
N VAL A 294 4.22 -35.56 27.19
CA VAL A 294 4.83 -36.87 26.91
C VAL A 294 6.30 -36.90 27.36
N SER A 295 7.06 -35.83 27.13
CA SER A 295 8.46 -35.75 27.59
C SER A 295 8.57 -35.77 29.12
N VAL A 296 7.62 -35.16 29.83
CA VAL A 296 7.58 -35.22 31.31
C VAL A 296 7.28 -36.64 31.78
N THR A 297 6.38 -37.36 31.09
CA THR A 297 6.08 -38.76 31.42
C THR A 297 7.25 -39.71 31.13
N GLU A 298 8.01 -39.47 30.05
CA GLU A 298 9.21 -40.26 29.71
C GLU A 298 10.37 -39.99 30.69
N ARG A 299 10.47 -38.77 31.24
CA ARG A 299 11.53 -38.36 32.18
C ARG A 299 11.09 -38.37 33.66
N THR A 300 10.00 -39.04 34.02
CA THR A 300 9.47 -39.07 35.40
C THR A 300 10.53 -39.50 36.42
N THR A 301 11.26 -40.57 36.12
CA THR A 301 12.29 -41.17 36.98
C THR A 301 13.47 -40.22 37.20
N GLU A 302 13.94 -39.56 36.14
CA GLU A 302 15.00 -38.55 36.18
C GLU A 302 14.59 -37.34 37.03
N ILE A 303 13.35 -36.85 36.86
CA ILE A 303 12.80 -35.75 37.66
C ILE A 303 12.68 -36.15 39.13
N GLY A 304 12.22 -37.37 39.41
CA GLY A 304 12.12 -37.94 40.75
C GLY A 304 13.47 -38.00 41.46
N LEU A 305 14.51 -38.47 40.76
CA LEU A 305 15.88 -38.52 41.29
C LEU A 305 16.42 -37.12 41.61
N ARG A 306 16.24 -36.15 40.70
CA ARG A 306 16.66 -34.76 40.94
C ARG A 306 16.00 -34.15 42.17
N LYS A 307 14.70 -34.41 42.36
CA LYS A 307 13.97 -33.92 43.55
C LYS A 307 14.39 -34.64 44.82
N ALA A 308 14.66 -35.95 44.78
CA ALA A 308 15.18 -36.70 45.92
C ALA A 308 16.57 -36.18 46.36
N LEU A 309 17.37 -35.68 45.42
CA LEU A 309 18.65 -35.01 45.68
C LEU A 309 18.53 -33.54 46.10
N GLY A 310 17.30 -33.02 46.28
CA GLY A 310 17.05 -31.68 46.82
C GLY A 310 16.78 -30.58 45.79
N ALA A 311 16.51 -30.90 44.53
CA ALA A 311 16.13 -29.89 43.55
C ALA A 311 14.78 -29.23 43.89
N GLU A 312 14.77 -27.90 44.04
CA GLU A 312 13.54 -27.14 44.30
C GLU A 312 12.53 -27.28 43.14
N PRO A 313 11.21 -27.38 43.43
CA PRO A 313 10.15 -27.42 42.41
C PRO A 313 10.25 -26.30 41.36
N LYS A 314 10.58 -25.08 41.80
CA LYS A 314 10.74 -23.91 40.92
C LYS A 314 11.87 -24.10 39.90
N ARG A 315 12.97 -24.78 40.26
CA ARG A 315 14.08 -25.05 39.34
C ARG A 315 13.69 -26.03 38.25
N ILE A 316 12.94 -27.08 38.61
CA ILE A 316 12.40 -28.05 37.65
C ILE A 316 11.42 -27.36 36.70
N GLN A 317 10.52 -26.52 37.24
CA GLN A 317 9.57 -25.75 36.43
C GLN A 317 10.29 -24.85 35.43
N LEU A 318 11.30 -24.09 35.89
CA LEU A 318 12.06 -23.17 35.06
C LEU A 318 12.80 -23.91 33.93
N GLN A 319 13.35 -25.10 34.20
CA GLN A 319 14.02 -25.91 33.18
C GLN A 319 13.07 -26.28 32.03
N PHE A 320 11.91 -26.86 32.34
CA PHE A 320 10.95 -27.27 31.31
C PHE A 320 10.31 -26.07 30.59
N LEU A 321 10.10 -24.95 31.30
CA LEU A 321 9.60 -23.72 30.71
C LEU A 321 10.62 -23.14 29.70
N ILE A 322 11.91 -23.11 30.07
CA ILE A 322 12.98 -22.68 29.16
C ILE A 322 13.06 -23.62 27.95
N GLU A 323 12.90 -24.94 28.12
CA GLU A 323 12.89 -25.90 27.01
C GLU A 323 11.75 -25.62 26.02
N SER A 324 10.56 -25.26 26.53
CA SER A 324 9.40 -24.89 25.70
C SER A 324 9.59 -23.55 24.98
N ILE A 325 10.09 -22.53 25.67
CA ILE A 325 10.37 -21.21 25.08
C ILE A 325 11.47 -21.32 24.03
N PHE A 326 12.50 -22.11 24.29
CA PHE A 326 13.59 -22.31 23.34
C PHE A 326 13.08 -23.00 22.06
N LEU A 327 12.25 -24.02 22.20
CA LEU A 327 11.59 -24.68 21.06
C LEU A 327 10.70 -23.72 20.26
N SER A 328 9.93 -22.89 20.96
CA SER A 328 9.02 -21.96 20.28
C SER A 328 9.75 -20.82 19.58
N LEU A 329 10.79 -20.25 20.20
CA LEU A 329 11.64 -19.24 19.58
C LEU A 329 12.43 -19.80 18.40
N LEU A 330 12.90 -21.04 18.47
CA LEU A 330 13.61 -21.67 17.36
C LEU A 330 12.66 -21.90 16.18
N GLY A 331 11.44 -22.38 16.43
CA GLY A 331 10.39 -22.47 15.41
C GLY A 331 10.02 -21.09 14.84
N GLY A 332 9.89 -20.08 15.69
CA GLY A 332 9.59 -18.71 15.27
C GLY A 332 10.72 -18.07 14.46
N LEU A 333 11.98 -18.33 14.79
CA LEU A 333 13.13 -17.81 14.04
C LEU A 333 13.25 -18.48 12.68
N ILE A 334 13.02 -19.79 12.58
CA ILE A 334 12.94 -20.49 11.30
C ILE A 334 11.77 -19.95 10.48
N GLY A 335 10.60 -19.77 11.10
CA GLY A 335 9.42 -19.20 10.45
C GLY A 335 9.64 -17.78 9.96
N LEU A 336 10.39 -16.96 10.71
CA LEU A 336 10.79 -15.61 10.30
C LEU A 336 11.66 -15.64 9.04
N VAL A 337 12.71 -16.47 9.03
CA VAL A 337 13.60 -16.58 7.87
C VAL A 337 12.83 -17.08 6.64
N LEU A 338 11.99 -18.10 6.81
CA LEU A 338 11.15 -18.62 5.72
C LEU A 338 10.11 -17.60 5.25
N GLY A 339 9.46 -16.89 6.17
CA GLY A 339 8.46 -15.88 5.87
C GLY A 339 9.05 -14.74 5.05
N LEU A 340 10.17 -14.18 5.50
CA LEU A 340 10.90 -13.15 4.75
C LEU A 340 11.41 -13.67 3.41
N GLY A 341 11.93 -14.90 3.36
CA GLY A 341 12.38 -15.53 2.12
C GLY A 341 11.25 -15.70 1.10
N ILE A 342 10.07 -16.16 1.53
CA ILE A 342 8.89 -16.28 0.68
C ILE A 342 8.42 -14.91 0.21
N SER A 343 8.32 -13.92 1.10
CA SER A 343 7.93 -12.56 0.71
C SER A 343 8.91 -11.95 -0.29
N TRP A 344 10.21 -12.17 -0.11
CA TRP A 344 11.22 -11.72 -1.07
C TRP A 344 11.05 -12.39 -2.43
N ILE A 345 10.86 -13.71 -2.48
CA ILE A 345 10.59 -14.42 -3.74
C ILE A 345 9.34 -13.88 -4.42
N VAL A 346 8.24 -13.73 -3.66
CA VAL A 346 6.95 -13.25 -4.19
C VAL A 346 7.07 -11.81 -4.70
N SER A 347 7.78 -10.94 -3.99
CA SER A 347 7.99 -9.55 -4.42
C SER A 347 8.72 -9.44 -5.76
N ASN A 348 9.74 -10.28 -5.99
CA ASN A 348 10.46 -10.32 -7.26
C ASN A 348 9.61 -10.89 -8.40
N VAL A 349 8.72 -11.85 -8.12
CA VAL A 349 7.84 -12.46 -9.13
C VAL A 349 6.70 -11.53 -9.54
N ILE A 350 6.11 -10.82 -8.57
CA ILE A 350 4.98 -9.92 -8.80
C ILE A 350 5.45 -8.52 -9.24
N GLY A 351 6.70 -8.14 -8.92
CA GLY A 351 7.30 -6.88 -9.34
C GLY A 351 7.00 -5.69 -8.41
N PHE A 352 6.75 -5.93 -7.11
CA PHE A 352 6.58 -4.86 -6.12
C PHE A 352 7.79 -4.74 -5.20
N THR A 353 7.95 -3.56 -4.58
CA THR A 353 9.07 -3.27 -3.69
C THR A 353 9.01 -4.13 -2.41
N PHE A 354 10.06 -4.92 -2.15
CA PHE A 354 10.16 -5.70 -0.92
C PHE A 354 10.50 -4.80 0.28
N VAL A 355 9.52 -4.57 1.16
CA VAL A 355 9.73 -3.82 2.41
C VAL A 355 9.46 -4.73 3.61
N PRO A 356 10.49 -5.12 4.40
CA PRO A 356 10.29 -5.92 5.59
C PRO A 356 9.42 -5.19 6.64
N SER A 357 8.30 -5.80 7.02
CA SER A 357 7.42 -5.25 8.05
C SER A 357 8.01 -5.44 9.45
N SER A 358 8.48 -4.37 10.07
CA SER A 358 8.94 -4.40 11.48
C SER A 358 7.84 -4.84 12.44
N GLY A 359 6.59 -4.42 12.17
CA GLY A 359 5.40 -4.85 12.91
C GLY A 359 5.14 -6.35 12.81
N ALA A 360 5.20 -6.93 11.61
CA ALA A 360 5.02 -8.37 11.42
C ALA A 360 6.12 -9.20 12.10
N ILE A 361 7.36 -8.74 12.05
CA ILE A 361 8.50 -9.38 12.72
C ILE A 361 8.30 -9.34 14.24
N GLY A 362 7.95 -8.17 14.78
CA GLY A 362 7.66 -7.99 16.21
C GLY A 362 6.51 -8.87 16.69
N LEU A 363 5.41 -8.90 15.93
CA LEU A 363 4.27 -9.77 16.21
C LEU A 363 4.64 -11.24 16.15
N GLY A 364 5.32 -11.70 15.09
CA GLY A 364 5.70 -13.11 14.93
C GLY A 364 6.63 -13.62 16.03
N VAL A 365 7.66 -12.83 16.39
CA VAL A 365 8.59 -13.18 17.48
C VAL A 365 7.89 -13.10 18.84
N GLY A 366 7.12 -12.04 19.09
CA GLY A 366 6.37 -11.85 20.33
C GLY A 366 5.36 -12.97 20.58
N PHE A 367 4.62 -13.36 19.54
CA PHE A 367 3.69 -14.49 19.61
C PHE A 367 4.41 -15.82 19.84
N SER A 368 5.54 -16.07 19.18
CA SER A 368 6.33 -17.30 19.37
C SER A 368 6.79 -17.44 20.83
N ALA A 369 7.22 -16.35 21.44
CA ALA A 369 7.56 -16.33 22.86
C ALA A 369 6.33 -16.59 23.75
N ALA A 370 5.22 -15.90 23.50
CA ALA A 370 3.98 -16.05 24.27
C ALA A 370 3.44 -17.48 24.23
N VAL A 371 3.42 -18.12 23.06
CA VAL A 371 3.00 -19.52 22.89
C VAL A 371 3.88 -20.47 23.71
N GLY A 372 5.20 -20.32 23.66
CA GLY A 372 6.13 -21.14 24.44
C GLY A 372 5.93 -21.01 25.95
N ILE A 373 5.61 -19.80 26.43
CA ILE A 373 5.31 -19.54 27.85
C ILE A 373 3.98 -20.18 28.25
N ILE A 374 2.90 -19.87 27.53
CA ILE A 374 1.53 -20.28 27.89
C ILE A 374 1.39 -21.80 27.84
N PHE A 375 1.78 -22.42 26.73
CA PHE A 375 1.63 -23.86 26.53
C PHE A 375 2.73 -24.69 27.21
N GLY A 376 3.89 -24.10 27.50
CA GLY A 376 4.95 -24.75 28.28
C GLY A 376 4.70 -24.73 29.79
N TRP A 377 3.89 -23.80 30.29
CA TRP A 377 3.68 -23.63 31.73
C TRP A 377 2.97 -24.80 32.40
N ALA A 378 1.88 -25.32 31.81
CA ALA A 378 1.12 -26.42 32.40
C ALA A 378 1.94 -27.73 32.52
N PRO A 379 2.66 -28.20 31.47
CA PRO A 379 3.58 -29.34 31.58
C PRO A 379 4.71 -29.09 32.59
N ALA A 380 5.32 -27.90 32.57
CA ALA A 380 6.40 -27.56 33.50
C ALA A 380 5.93 -27.57 34.95
N ARG A 381 4.70 -27.09 35.21
CA ARG A 381 4.08 -27.16 36.53
C ARG A 381 3.81 -28.61 36.93
N LYS A 382 3.29 -29.44 36.03
CA LYS A 382 3.07 -30.88 36.28
C LYS A 382 4.38 -31.58 36.68
N ALA A 383 5.48 -31.32 35.98
CA ALA A 383 6.80 -31.85 36.32
C ALA A 383 7.28 -31.38 37.71
N SER A 384 7.07 -30.09 38.03
CA SER A 384 7.51 -29.50 39.30
C SER A 384 6.77 -30.01 40.54
N VAL A 385 5.59 -30.63 40.40
CA VAL A 385 4.76 -31.11 41.53
C VAL A 385 4.85 -32.63 41.72
N LEU A 386 5.52 -33.37 40.82
CA LEU A 386 5.73 -34.82 40.94
C LEU A 386 6.31 -35.23 42.30
N ASN A 387 5.71 -36.22 42.96
CA ASN A 387 6.22 -36.74 44.22
C ASN A 387 7.44 -37.64 43.94
N PRO A 388 8.61 -37.41 44.59
CA PRO A 388 9.82 -38.20 44.34
C PRO A 388 9.62 -39.70 44.56
N ILE A 389 8.80 -40.08 45.55
CA ILE A 389 8.54 -41.48 45.90
C ILE A 389 7.75 -42.17 44.77
N ASP A 390 6.69 -41.53 44.28
CA ASP A 390 5.87 -42.07 43.20
C ASP A 390 6.64 -42.16 41.89
N ALA A 391 7.48 -41.16 41.60
CA ALA A 391 8.31 -41.08 40.40
C ALA A 391 9.42 -42.14 40.34
N LEU A 392 9.92 -42.61 41.49
CA LEU A 392 10.94 -43.66 41.58
C LEU A 392 10.33 -45.07 41.66
N ARG A 393 9.05 -45.17 42.06
CA ARG A 393 8.31 -46.44 42.13
C ARG A 393 7.79 -46.91 40.78
N SER A 394 7.69 -46.02 39.80
CA SER A 394 7.19 -46.32 38.44
C SER A 394 8.24 -46.92 37.49
N VAL A 395 9.31 -47.52 38.03
CA VAL A 395 10.38 -48.19 37.27
C VAL A 395 10.07 -49.67 37.07
#